data_AF-A0A0G0UL98-F1
#
_entry.id   AF-A0A0G0UL98-F1
#
_cell.length_a   1.000
_cell.length_b   1.000
_cell.length_c   1.000
_cell.angle_alpha   90.00
_cell.angle_beta   90.00
_cell.angle_gamma   90.00
#
_symmetry.space_group_name_H-M   'P 1'
#
loop_
_entity.id
_entity.type
_entity.pdbx_description
1 polymer ?
#
loop_
_entity_poly.entity_id
_entity_poly.type
_entity_poly.pdbx_seq_one_letter_code
_entity_poly.pdbx_strand_id
1 'polypeptide(L)'
;MKKKKIVFVSSDKIDDFAHDLIERVFGISGAWISNESLLDDFEPLDSIPGHILIPLSEVSNQERHHYEKDLDDLIKPDSYYVWYPPVSEGEWKGLARLNRKFLLGKVENEYKISMENYPGNTPLYVWEVARFVKKRLRES
;
A
#
# COMPACT_ATOMS: atom_id res chain seq x y z
N MET A 1 -21.99 1.08 -23.70
CA MET A 1 -20.97 0.73 -22.68
C MET A 1 -21.59 -0.26 -21.69
N LYS A 2 -21.03 -1.46 -21.56
CA LYS A 2 -21.48 -2.41 -20.53
C LYS A 2 -21.04 -1.87 -19.17
N LYS A 3 -21.99 -1.47 -18.31
CA LYS A 3 -21.71 -1.18 -16.90
C LYS A 3 -21.09 -2.45 -16.31
N LYS A 4 -19.83 -2.38 -15.86
CA LYS A 4 -19.18 -3.49 -15.16
C LYS A 4 -20.03 -3.77 -13.91
N LYS A 5 -20.62 -4.96 -13.84
CA LYS A 5 -21.42 -5.41 -12.71
C LYS A 5 -20.43 -5.82 -11.62
N ILE A 6 -20.39 -5.05 -10.53
CA ILE A 6 -19.59 -5.36 -9.35
C ILE A 6 -20.18 -6.63 -8.73
N VAL A 7 -19.32 -7.61 -8.48
CA VAL A 7 -19.68 -8.88 -7.83
C VAL A 7 -19.15 -8.81 -6.41
N PHE A 8 -20.04 -8.61 -5.46
CA PHE A 8 -19.75 -8.76 -4.03
C PHE A 8 -19.70 -10.27 -3.74
N VAL A 9 -18.52 -10.79 -3.41
CA VAL A 9 -18.40 -12.11 -2.79
C VAL A 9 -18.21 -11.84 -1.31
N SER A 10 -19.22 -12.16 -0.50
CA SER A 10 -19.08 -12.13 0.95
C SER A 10 -17.99 -13.13 1.34
N SER A 11 -16.80 -12.66 1.70
CA SER A 11 -15.94 -13.44 2.59
C SER A 11 -16.47 -13.27 4.02
N ASP A 12 -16.32 -14.29 4.86
CA ASP A 12 -16.83 -14.33 6.23
C ASP A 12 -16.40 -13.16 7.13
N LYS A 13 -15.35 -12.41 6.76
CA LYS A 13 -14.81 -11.28 7.54
C LYS A 13 -14.96 -9.91 6.90
N ILE A 14 -15.14 -9.83 5.57
CA ILE A 14 -15.26 -8.57 4.82
C ILE A 14 -16.72 -8.13 4.83
N ASP A 15 -16.99 -6.97 5.42
CA ASP A 15 -18.31 -6.34 5.44
C ASP A 15 -18.30 -5.00 4.66
N ASP A 16 -19.47 -4.38 4.50
CA ASP A 16 -19.62 -3.12 3.75
C ASP A 16 -18.70 -2.00 4.27
N PHE A 17 -18.31 -2.04 5.55
CA PHE A 17 -17.42 -1.04 6.13
C PHE A 17 -15.97 -1.21 5.67
N ALA A 18 -15.54 -2.44 5.36
CA ALA A 18 -14.23 -2.67 4.74
C ALA A 18 -14.14 -2.00 3.37
N HIS A 19 -15.23 -1.99 2.61
CA HIS A 19 -15.30 -1.27 1.34
C HIS A 19 -15.33 0.26 1.53
N ASP A 20 -16.12 0.77 2.48
CA ASP A 20 -16.13 2.20 2.85
C ASP A 20 -14.73 2.68 3.27
N LEU A 21 -14.00 1.87 4.04
CA LEU A 21 -12.62 2.17 4.43
C LEU A 21 -11.71 2.36 3.23
N ILE A 22 -11.73 1.44 2.27
CA ILE A 22 -10.87 1.57 1.08
C ILE A 22 -11.27 2.78 0.23
N GLU A 23 -12.56 3.02 0.05
CA GLU A 23 -13.06 4.14 -0.74
C GLU A 23 -12.67 5.48 -0.12
N ARG A 24 -12.84 5.65 1.19
CA ARG A 24 -12.53 6.92 1.88
C ARG A 24 -11.04 7.18 2.02
N VAL A 25 -10.28 6.16 2.42
CA VAL A 25 -8.85 6.32 2.73
C VAL A 25 -8.00 6.43 1.46
N PHE A 26 -8.37 5.72 0.39
CA PHE A 26 -7.57 5.64 -0.84
C PHE A 26 -8.29 6.20 -2.07
N GLY A 27 -9.56 6.60 -1.98
CA GLY A 27 -10.33 7.11 -3.12
C GLY A 27 -10.73 6.02 -4.13
N ILE A 28 -10.68 4.74 -3.75
CA ILE A 28 -10.91 3.61 -4.67
C ILE A 28 -12.30 3.02 -4.44
N SER A 29 -13.26 3.43 -5.25
CA SER A 29 -14.63 2.89 -5.21
C SER A 29 -14.72 1.52 -5.88
N GLY A 30 -15.41 0.57 -5.25
CA GLY A 30 -15.70 -0.75 -5.82
C GLY A 30 -14.49 -1.69 -5.92
N ALA A 31 -13.45 -1.46 -5.10
CA ALA A 31 -12.32 -2.37 -4.99
C ALA A 31 -12.77 -3.79 -4.62
N TRP A 32 -12.16 -4.80 -5.25
CA TRP A 32 -12.30 -6.18 -4.80
C TRP A 32 -11.39 -6.39 -3.59
N ILE A 33 -11.97 -6.89 -2.50
CA ILE A 33 -11.27 -7.09 -1.22
C ILE A 33 -11.51 -8.54 -0.78
N SER A 34 -10.44 -9.20 -0.33
CA SER A 34 -10.48 -10.55 0.24
C SER A 34 -10.04 -10.52 1.71
N ASN A 35 -10.12 -11.67 2.38
CA ASN A 35 -9.60 -11.80 3.75
C ASN A 35 -8.07 -11.61 3.86
N GLU A 36 -7.37 -11.68 2.74
CA GLU A 36 -5.92 -11.55 2.64
C GLU A 36 -5.49 -10.16 2.20
N SER A 37 -6.43 -9.33 1.73
CA SER A 37 -6.11 -7.96 1.31
C SER A 37 -5.54 -7.13 2.46
N LEU A 38 -4.44 -6.44 2.18
CA LEU A 38 -3.74 -5.52 3.06
C LEU A 38 -4.03 -4.08 2.65
N LEU A 39 -3.92 -3.12 3.57
CA LEU A 39 -3.96 -1.70 3.22
C LEU A 39 -2.84 -1.32 2.23
N ASP A 40 -1.67 -1.96 2.35
CA ASP A 40 -0.54 -1.77 1.46
C ASP A 40 -0.88 -2.06 -0.02
N ASP A 41 -1.84 -2.96 -0.30
CA ASP A 41 -2.27 -3.31 -1.66
C ASP A 41 -2.98 -2.14 -2.39
N PHE A 42 -3.39 -1.12 -1.64
CA PHE A 42 -4.15 0.04 -2.14
C PHE A 42 -3.33 1.34 -2.10
N GLU A 43 -2.09 1.29 -1.61
CA GLU A 43 -1.19 2.43 -1.66
C GLU A 43 -0.54 2.52 -3.05
N PRO A 44 -0.52 3.70 -3.70
CA PRO A 44 0.21 3.87 -4.94
C PRO A 44 1.69 3.57 -4.70
N LEU A 45 2.24 2.64 -5.47
CA LEU A 45 3.65 2.24 -5.36
C LEU A 45 4.61 3.42 -5.57
N ASP A 46 4.15 4.51 -6.20
CA ASP A 46 4.96 5.65 -6.66
C ASP A 46 5.44 6.61 -5.56
N SER A 47 5.17 6.35 -4.27
CA SER A 47 5.39 7.31 -3.19
C SER A 47 6.45 6.90 -2.14
N ILE A 48 7.65 6.50 -2.56
CA ILE A 48 8.78 6.32 -1.61
C ILE A 48 9.42 7.69 -1.31
N PRO A 49 9.39 8.20 -0.07
CA PRO A 49 9.93 9.53 0.25
C PRO A 49 11.42 9.64 -0.05
N GLY A 50 11.82 10.63 -0.87
CA GLY A 50 13.21 10.84 -1.25
C GLY A 50 13.68 9.99 -2.44
N HIS A 51 12.83 9.13 -2.99
CA HIS A 51 13.10 8.33 -4.17
C HIS A 51 12.05 8.62 -5.25
N ILE A 52 12.47 8.59 -6.50
CA ILE A 52 11.60 8.75 -7.67
C ILE A 52 11.71 7.52 -8.54
N LEU A 53 10.57 7.13 -9.13
CA LEU A 53 10.54 6.05 -10.10
C LEU A 53 10.95 6.62 -11.46
N ILE A 54 12.12 6.25 -11.97
CA ILE A 54 12.64 6.73 -13.27
C ILE A 54 13.01 5.56 -14.18
N PRO A 55 12.99 5.75 -15.51
CA PRO A 55 13.52 4.75 -16.43
C PRO A 55 14.99 4.44 -16.10
N LEU A 56 15.37 3.16 -16.11
CA LEU A 56 16.76 2.74 -15.90
C LEU A 56 17.72 3.41 -16.90
N SER A 57 17.21 3.71 -18.10
CA SER A 57 17.95 4.44 -19.14
C SER A 57 18.39 5.85 -18.71
N GLU A 58 17.70 6.47 -17.74
CA GLU A 58 18.04 7.78 -17.17
C GLU A 58 19.07 7.70 -16.03
N VAL A 59 19.33 6.50 -15.49
CA VAL A 59 20.38 6.27 -14.48
C VAL A 59 21.75 6.22 -15.16
N SER A 60 22.76 6.87 -14.57
CA SER A 60 24.11 6.87 -15.12
C SER A 60 24.74 5.47 -15.10
N ASN A 61 25.57 5.15 -16.11
CA ASN A 61 26.20 3.82 -16.22
C ASN A 61 27.02 3.42 -14.97
N GLN A 62 27.61 4.39 -14.26
CA GLN A 62 28.38 4.11 -13.04
C GLN A 62 27.48 3.69 -11.87
N GLU A 63 26.26 4.21 -11.81
CA GLU A 63 25.29 3.93 -10.74
C GLU A 63 24.44 2.69 -11.05
N ARG A 64 24.38 2.25 -12.31
CA ARG A 64 23.66 1.04 -12.73
C ARG A 64 24.16 -0.23 -12.04
N HIS A 65 25.42 -0.25 -11.61
CA HIS A 65 26.00 -1.34 -10.83
C HIS A 65 25.16 -1.77 -9.62
N HIS A 66 24.47 -0.82 -8.98
CA HIS A 66 23.62 -1.13 -7.84
C HIS A 66 22.42 -2.03 -8.21
N TYR A 67 21.94 -1.90 -9.44
CA TYR A 67 20.80 -2.66 -9.95
C TYR A 67 21.24 -3.92 -10.68
N GLU A 68 22.49 -4.03 -11.14
CA GLU A 68 23.03 -5.13 -11.98
C GLU A 68 22.66 -6.53 -11.47
N LYS A 69 22.67 -6.77 -10.15
CA LYS A 69 22.28 -8.06 -9.56
C LYS A 69 20.85 -8.49 -9.87
N ASP A 70 19.95 -7.54 -10.08
CA ASP A 70 18.56 -7.75 -10.45
C ASP A 70 18.33 -7.57 -11.98
N LEU A 71 19.35 -7.09 -12.71
CA LEU A 71 19.28 -6.79 -14.15
C LEU A 71 19.81 -7.93 -15.05
N ASP A 72 20.58 -8.87 -14.51
CA ASP A 72 21.26 -9.93 -15.30
C ASP A 72 20.28 -10.80 -16.13
N ASP A 73 19.00 -10.84 -15.77
CA ASP A 73 17.94 -11.58 -16.49
C ASP A 73 17.09 -10.72 -17.44
N LEU A 74 17.39 -9.42 -17.57
CA LEU A 74 16.51 -8.49 -18.28
C LEU A 74 16.86 -8.34 -19.77
N ILE A 75 15.94 -8.81 -20.61
CA ILE A 75 16.08 -8.80 -22.08
C ILE A 75 16.07 -7.36 -22.66
N LYS A 76 15.50 -6.38 -21.95
CA LYS A 76 15.34 -4.98 -22.42
C LYS A 76 15.51 -3.94 -21.29
N PRO A 77 16.75 -3.66 -20.85
CA PRO A 77 17.03 -2.76 -19.73
C PRO A 77 16.33 -1.39 -19.82
N ASP A 78 16.20 -0.84 -21.02
CA ASP A 78 15.58 0.48 -21.27
C ASP A 78 14.05 0.52 -21.05
N SER A 79 13.41 -0.63 -20.87
CA SER A 79 11.96 -0.72 -20.61
C SER A 79 11.61 -0.78 -19.11
N TYR A 80 12.61 -0.80 -18.22
CA TYR A 80 12.41 -0.94 -16.79
C TYR A 80 12.50 0.40 -16.08
N TYR A 81 11.69 0.54 -15.03
CA TYR A 81 11.74 1.65 -14.10
C TYR A 81 12.36 1.19 -12.79
N VAL A 82 13.18 2.04 -12.20
CA VAL A 82 13.87 1.78 -10.94
C VAL A 82 13.71 2.98 -10.00
N TRP A 83 13.77 2.70 -8.70
CA TRP A 83 13.81 3.75 -7.68
C TRP A 83 15.18 4.42 -7.66
N TYR A 84 15.21 5.74 -7.82
CA TYR A 84 16.43 6.53 -7.78
C TYR A 84 16.34 7.68 -6.74
N PRO A 85 17.38 7.89 -5.90
CA PRO A 85 18.55 7.02 -5.72
C PRO A 85 18.13 5.60 -5.29
N PRO A 86 19.00 4.57 -5.42
CA PRO A 86 18.62 3.21 -5.03
C PRO A 86 18.16 3.13 -3.57
N VAL A 87 17.07 2.41 -3.33
CA VAL A 87 16.53 2.20 -1.97
C VAL A 87 17.37 1.12 -1.29
N SER A 88 18.06 1.46 -0.21
CA SER A 88 18.86 0.51 0.57
C SER A 88 17.98 -0.51 1.30
N GLU A 89 18.54 -1.66 1.68
CA GLU A 89 17.81 -2.67 2.46
C GLU A 89 17.31 -2.12 3.82
N GLY A 90 18.09 -1.21 4.42
CA GLY A 90 17.69 -0.52 5.65
C GLY A 90 16.52 0.44 5.42
N GLU A 91 16.50 1.15 4.29
CA GLU A 91 15.37 1.98 3.88
C GLU A 91 14.16 1.10 3.55
N TRP A 92 14.29 -0.04 2.87
CA TRP A 92 13.17 -0.97 2.65
C TRP A 92 12.52 -1.43 3.96
N LYS A 93 13.33 -1.80 4.97
CA LYS A 93 12.82 -2.16 6.30
C LYS A 93 12.21 -0.96 7.03
N GLY A 94 12.84 0.20 6.91
CA GLY A 94 12.31 1.47 7.43
C GLY A 94 11.00 1.88 6.78
N LEU A 95 10.87 1.67 5.47
CA LEU A 95 9.70 1.94 4.65
C LEU A 95 8.55 1.05 5.05
N ALA A 96 8.74 -0.25 5.31
CA ALA A 96 7.65 -1.08 5.83
C ALA A 96 7.07 -0.53 7.15
N ARG A 97 7.93 -0.06 8.06
CA ARG A 97 7.49 0.54 9.34
C ARG A 97 6.89 1.94 9.17
N LEU A 98 7.49 2.78 8.32
CA LEU A 98 6.98 4.11 7.99
C LEU A 98 5.65 4.03 7.24
N ASN A 99 5.52 3.09 6.31
CA ASN A 99 4.32 2.80 5.55
C ASN A 99 3.20 2.37 6.49
N ARG A 100 3.48 1.47 7.44
CA ARG A 100 2.50 1.15 8.49
C ARG A 100 2.00 2.39 9.22
N LYS A 101 2.92 3.22 9.74
CA LYS A 101 2.57 4.44 10.48
C LYS A 101 1.78 5.41 9.61
N PHE A 102 2.16 5.53 8.34
CA PHE A 102 1.51 6.38 7.36
C PHE A 102 0.10 5.90 7.03
N LEU A 103 -0.09 4.62 6.73
CA LEU A 103 -1.38 3.99 6.46
C LEU A 103 -2.32 4.13 7.66
N LEU A 104 -1.85 3.82 8.86
CA LEU A 104 -2.64 4.03 10.09
C LEU A 104 -2.95 5.52 10.32
N GLY A 105 -2.02 6.41 9.99
CA GLY A 105 -2.21 7.86 10.04
C GLY A 105 -3.27 8.36 9.05
N LYS A 106 -3.34 7.80 7.84
CA LYS A 106 -4.42 8.10 6.89
C LYS A 106 -5.78 7.68 7.45
N VAL A 107 -5.87 6.47 8.01
CA VAL A 107 -7.11 5.96 8.64
C VAL A 107 -7.54 6.85 9.82
N GLU A 108 -6.61 7.21 10.70
CA GLU A 108 -6.83 8.11 11.83
C GLU A 108 -7.36 9.48 11.37
N ASN A 109 -6.72 10.06 10.35
CA ASN A 109 -7.11 11.35 9.79
C ASN A 109 -8.48 11.32 9.12
N GLU A 110 -8.82 10.23 8.42
CA GLU A 110 -10.09 10.08 7.72
C GLU A 110 -11.26 9.91 8.70
N TYR A 111 -11.11 9.00 9.68
CA TYR A 111 -12.19 8.66 10.60
C TYR A 111 -12.19 9.46 11.92
N LYS A 112 -11.18 10.30 12.14
CA LYS A 112 -11.01 11.12 13.36
C LYS A 112 -10.96 10.26 14.65
N ILE A 113 -10.27 9.13 14.59
CA ILE A 113 -10.08 8.21 15.73
C ILE A 113 -8.60 7.95 15.99
N SER A 114 -8.23 7.64 17.24
CA SER A 114 -6.85 7.24 17.55
C SER A 114 -6.56 5.78 17.15
N MET A 115 -5.50 5.60 16.36
CA MET A 115 -4.95 4.29 15.96
C MET A 115 -3.78 3.85 16.84
N GLU A 116 -3.45 4.58 17.92
CA GLU A 116 -2.28 4.33 18.79
C GLU A 116 -2.25 2.90 19.38
N ASN A 117 -3.42 2.37 19.75
CA ASN A 117 -3.54 1.02 20.34
C ASN A 117 -3.80 -0.08 19.29
N TYR A 118 -3.60 0.19 18.00
CA TYR A 118 -3.71 -0.86 16.99
C TYR A 118 -2.52 -1.84 17.15
N PRO A 119 -2.72 -3.17 17.10
CA PRO A 119 -1.66 -4.15 17.36
C PRO A 119 -0.45 -3.92 16.45
N GLY A 120 0.76 -3.76 17.01
CA GLY A 120 1.95 -3.33 16.24
C GLY A 120 2.55 -4.38 15.29
N ASN A 121 2.28 -5.67 15.53
CA ASN A 121 2.98 -6.78 14.86
C ASN A 121 2.10 -7.55 13.86
N THR A 122 0.86 -7.13 13.60
CA THR A 122 -0.03 -7.78 12.63
C THR A 122 0.02 -7.08 11.28
N PRO A 123 0.00 -7.80 10.15
CA PRO A 123 -0.26 -7.20 8.85
C PRO A 123 -1.52 -6.34 8.88
N LEU A 124 -1.56 -5.25 8.10
CA LEU A 124 -2.70 -4.34 8.06
C LEU A 124 -3.83 -4.91 7.19
N TYR A 125 -4.40 -6.04 7.60
CA TYR A 125 -5.55 -6.62 6.90
C TYR A 125 -6.73 -5.65 6.90
N VAL A 126 -7.33 -5.44 5.73
CA VAL A 126 -8.41 -4.46 5.55
C VAL A 126 -9.56 -4.73 6.52
N TRP A 127 -9.99 -5.99 6.66
CA TRP A 127 -11.09 -6.37 7.56
C TRP A 127 -10.77 -6.12 9.04
N GLU A 128 -9.51 -6.30 9.45
CA GLU A 128 -9.09 -6.14 10.85
C GLU A 128 -9.05 -4.66 11.22
N VAL A 129 -8.48 -3.83 10.33
CA VAL A 129 -8.48 -2.37 10.46
C VAL A 129 -9.92 -1.85 10.48
N ALA A 130 -10.76 -2.27 9.53
CA ALA A 130 -12.18 -1.90 9.47
C ALA A 130 -12.92 -2.21 10.78
N ARG A 131 -12.72 -3.40 11.36
CA ARG A 131 -13.32 -3.77 12.64
C ARG A 131 -12.82 -2.91 13.80
N PHE A 132 -11.52 -2.60 13.83
CA PHE A 132 -10.95 -1.73 14.84
C PHE A 132 -11.56 -0.32 14.77
N VAL A 133 -11.65 0.25 13.57
CA VAL A 133 -12.24 1.57 13.32
C VAL A 133 -13.69 1.60 13.78
N LYS A 134 -14.51 0.61 13.38
CA LYS A 134 -15.92 0.50 13.82
C LYS A 134 -16.05 0.45 15.34
N LYS A 135 -15.16 -0.28 16.01
CA LYS A 135 -15.16 -0.37 17.47
C LYS A 135 -14.89 1.00 18.09
N ARG A 136 -13.86 1.71 17.62
CA ARG A 136 -13.50 3.04 18.12
C ARG A 136 -14.59 4.08 17.90
N LEU A 137 -15.25 4.05 16.74
CA LEU A 137 -16.37 4.95 16.43
C LEU A 137 -17.59 4.72 17.34
N ARG A 138 -17.74 3.54 17.95
CA ARG A 138 -18.82 3.26 18.93
C ARG A 138 -18.44 3.68 20.36
N GLU A 139 -17.14 3.85 20.62
CA GLU A 139 -16.59 4.25 21.91
C GLU A 139 -16.38 5.77 22.02
N SER A 140 -16.51 6.50 20.90
CA SER A 140 -16.42 7.96 20.80
C SER A 140 -17.79 8.61 20.93
#